data_AF-A0A3E0IRS9-F1
#
_entry.id   AF-A0A3E0IRS9-F1
#
_cell.length_a   1.000
_cell.length_b   1.000
_cell.length_c   1.000
_cell.angle_alpha   90.00
_cell.angle_beta   90.00
_cell.angle_gamma   90.00
#
_symmetry.space_group_name_H-M   'P 1'
#
loop_
_entity.id
_entity.type
_entity.pdbx_description
1 polymer ?
#
loop_
_entity_poly.entity_id
_entity_poly.type
_entity_poly.pdbx_seq_one_letter_code
_entity_poly.pdbx_strand_id
1 'polypeptide(L)'
;MEYDSNSTYRLLGDRANLYALWNVSDRIKSTPDSLTPYGMKHVQYIKEGSTEWDHSVNTIDYPSAHLTSKVYHPNQLKSPLDREQAMLQGIVTHQIPSNQTFQSNPNLLSKTTIAPRRAHQINNKLNVLEKDGGLDIKIPKSLQNRYKDFYIEMDIELLSPNQAHYLEVNDFHQRRTKLDYAYRRFVSPVTVRVPSDETLQIKLKKGTYRVNIKGIYGEDYQTLNHTSKALTPVKVSQNSHALVAEINPKENSYLVLPIPYRDGLKAYVDHQPRRVEKVNGIMTMVPVHKGESNVHVTYQLPHLWLYLGFTLIGLLGAFIYRAFIRKHHF
;
A
#
# COMPACT_ATOMS: atom_id res chain seq x y z
N MET A 1 -8.21 -17.16 -10.91
CA MET A 1 -8.38 -16.14 -9.86
C MET A 1 -7.01 -15.76 -9.33
N GLU A 2 -6.63 -14.50 -9.54
CA GLU A 2 -5.45 -13.91 -8.92
C GLU A 2 -5.57 -13.97 -7.38
N TYR A 3 -4.43 -13.99 -6.68
CA TYR A 3 -4.43 -14.04 -5.23
C TYR A 3 -3.30 -13.23 -4.60
N ASP A 4 -3.59 -12.57 -3.50
CA ASP A 4 -2.56 -12.01 -2.62
C ASP A 4 -1.94 -13.10 -1.75
N SER A 5 -0.69 -12.89 -1.37
CA SER A 5 0.00 -13.71 -0.37
C SER A 5 0.80 -12.82 0.55
N ASN A 6 1.30 -13.40 1.64
CA ASN A 6 2.21 -12.72 2.56
C ASN A 6 3.46 -12.10 1.91
N SER A 7 3.84 -12.59 0.72
CA SER A 7 5.02 -12.14 -0.03
C SER A 7 4.65 -11.44 -1.34
N THR A 8 3.36 -11.25 -1.63
CA THR A 8 2.88 -10.64 -2.87
C THR A 8 1.62 -9.84 -2.58
N TYR A 9 1.76 -8.52 -2.61
CA TYR A 9 0.65 -7.58 -2.59
C TYR A 9 0.42 -7.13 -4.02
N ARG A 10 -0.74 -7.47 -4.60
CA ARG A 10 -1.06 -7.07 -5.96
C ARG A 10 -1.95 -5.84 -5.96
N LEU A 11 -1.84 -5.07 -7.03
CA LEU A 11 -2.83 -4.05 -7.41
C LEU A 11 -3.17 -3.06 -6.28
N LEU A 12 -2.27 -2.79 -5.32
CA LEU A 12 -2.47 -1.92 -4.15
C LEU A 12 -3.83 -2.14 -3.44
N GLY A 13 -4.31 -3.39 -3.39
CA GLY A 13 -5.60 -3.75 -2.81
C GLY A 13 -6.81 -3.17 -3.53
N ASP A 14 -6.67 -2.85 -4.82
CA ASP A 14 -7.70 -2.26 -5.68
C ASP A 14 -8.26 -0.94 -5.10
N ARG A 15 -7.45 -0.15 -4.36
CA ARG A 15 -7.88 1.09 -3.70
C ARG A 15 -7.51 2.33 -4.50
N ALA A 16 -8.52 3.11 -4.90
CA ALA A 16 -8.33 4.27 -5.76
C ALA A 16 -7.45 5.36 -5.13
N ASN A 17 -7.52 5.55 -3.81
CA ASN A 17 -6.63 6.49 -3.10
C ASN A 17 -5.16 6.09 -3.23
N LEU A 18 -4.84 4.80 -3.09
CA LEU A 18 -3.49 4.31 -3.31
C LEU A 18 -3.07 4.37 -4.78
N TYR A 19 -3.98 4.11 -5.71
CA TYR A 19 -3.69 4.27 -7.14
C TYR A 19 -3.32 5.70 -7.51
N ALA A 20 -4.08 6.67 -7.01
CA ALA A 20 -3.79 8.09 -7.17
C ALA A 20 -2.40 8.43 -6.59
N LEU A 21 -2.17 8.08 -5.32
CA LEU A 21 -0.92 8.33 -4.62
C LEU A 21 0.31 7.76 -5.36
N TRP A 22 0.18 6.57 -5.95
CA TRP A 22 1.28 5.88 -6.64
C TRP A 22 1.31 6.07 -8.16
N ASN A 23 0.52 7.01 -8.70
CA ASN A 23 0.46 7.30 -10.13
C ASN A 23 0.07 6.11 -11.02
N VAL A 24 -0.84 5.25 -10.56
CA VAL A 24 -1.32 4.12 -11.36
C VAL A 24 -2.25 4.64 -12.45
N SER A 25 -1.75 4.67 -13.69
CA SER A 25 -2.50 5.09 -14.88
C SER A 25 -3.29 3.95 -15.51
N ASP A 26 -2.72 2.76 -15.52
CA ASP A 26 -3.25 1.59 -16.20
C ASP A 26 -3.36 0.42 -15.21
N ARG A 27 -4.42 -0.36 -15.37
CA ARG A 27 -4.63 -1.59 -14.62
C ARG A 27 -5.03 -2.70 -15.58
N ILE A 28 -4.35 -3.82 -15.46
CA ILE A 28 -4.63 -5.05 -16.21
C ILE A 28 -4.92 -6.15 -15.19
N LYS A 29 -6.07 -6.81 -15.29
CA LYS A 29 -6.47 -7.89 -14.36
C LYS A 29 -7.25 -8.97 -15.10
N SER A 30 -7.10 -10.22 -14.68
CA SER A 30 -7.84 -11.35 -15.29
C SER A 30 -9.37 -11.19 -15.13
N THR A 31 -10.16 -11.54 -16.16
CA THR A 31 -11.63 -11.51 -16.09
C THR A 31 -12.22 -12.74 -15.38
N PRO A 32 -13.44 -12.63 -14.79
CA PRO A 32 -14.18 -11.39 -14.55
C PRO A 32 -13.53 -10.52 -13.47
N ASP A 33 -13.71 -9.20 -13.54
CA ASP A 33 -13.25 -8.26 -12.52
C ASP A 33 -14.43 -7.50 -11.91
N SER A 34 -14.87 -7.91 -10.72
CA SER A 34 -15.89 -7.17 -9.97
C SER A 34 -15.29 -6.06 -9.09
N LEU A 35 -13.96 -5.94 -9.03
CA LEU A 35 -13.26 -5.01 -8.15
C LEU A 35 -12.64 -3.82 -8.88
N THR A 36 -13.15 -3.44 -10.05
CA THR A 36 -12.69 -2.24 -10.76
C THR A 36 -12.74 -1.03 -9.82
N PRO A 37 -11.59 -0.40 -9.50
CA PRO A 37 -11.54 0.68 -8.52
C PRO A 37 -12.21 1.97 -9.04
N TYR A 38 -12.70 2.80 -8.13
CA TYR A 38 -13.24 4.11 -8.49
C TYR A 38 -12.23 4.92 -9.33
N GLY A 39 -12.72 5.53 -10.42
CA GLY A 39 -11.89 6.28 -11.36
C GLY A 39 -11.27 5.44 -12.49
N MET A 40 -11.23 4.11 -12.37
CA MET A 40 -10.82 3.22 -13.46
C MET A 40 -11.97 3.01 -14.44
N LYS A 41 -11.69 3.11 -15.73
CA LYS A 41 -12.63 2.81 -16.83
C LYS A 41 -12.07 1.75 -17.74
N HIS A 42 -12.89 0.75 -18.06
CA HIS A 42 -12.58 -0.25 -19.07
C HIS A 42 -12.20 0.42 -20.40
N VAL A 43 -11.17 -0.12 -21.04
CA VAL A 43 -10.73 0.26 -22.39
C VAL A 43 -10.96 -0.89 -23.34
N GLN A 44 -10.45 -2.07 -23.00
CA GLN A 44 -10.52 -3.25 -23.87
C GLN A 44 -10.28 -4.54 -23.10
N TYR A 45 -10.75 -5.64 -23.69
CA TYR A 45 -10.32 -6.98 -23.30
C TYR A 45 -9.11 -7.40 -24.14
N ILE A 46 -8.10 -7.95 -23.48
CA ILE A 46 -6.90 -8.49 -24.12
C ILE A 46 -6.93 -10.00 -23.94
N LYS A 47 -6.94 -10.73 -25.05
CA LYS A 47 -6.95 -12.21 -25.03
C LYS A 47 -5.53 -12.73 -25.23
N GLU A 48 -5.06 -13.55 -24.28
CA GLU A 48 -3.77 -14.22 -24.34
C GLU A 48 -3.95 -15.72 -24.03
N GLY A 49 -3.96 -16.54 -25.08
CA GLY A 49 -4.26 -17.97 -24.98
C GLY A 49 -5.66 -18.23 -24.44
N SER A 50 -5.76 -18.93 -23.32
CA SER A 50 -7.02 -19.20 -22.61
C SER A 50 -7.39 -18.14 -21.58
N THR A 51 -6.54 -17.13 -21.37
CA THR A 51 -6.77 -16.07 -20.40
C THR A 51 -7.27 -14.82 -21.11
N GLU A 52 -8.27 -14.17 -20.53
CA GLU A 52 -8.74 -12.86 -20.93
C GLU A 52 -8.45 -11.87 -19.80
N TRP A 53 -7.94 -10.71 -20.19
CA TRP A 53 -7.54 -9.64 -19.29
C TRP A 53 -8.39 -8.41 -19.56
N ASP A 54 -8.88 -7.77 -18.50
CA ASP A 54 -9.50 -6.46 -18.56
C ASP A 54 -8.43 -5.38 -18.40
N HIS A 55 -8.25 -4.55 -19.43
CA HIS A 55 -7.45 -3.34 -19.36
C HIS A 55 -8.35 -2.14 -19.07
N SER A 56 -8.04 -1.44 -17.99
CA SER A 56 -8.70 -0.21 -17.57
C SER A 56 -7.70 0.91 -17.34
N VAL A 57 -8.15 2.15 -17.54
CA VAL A 57 -7.34 3.36 -17.37
C VAL A 57 -7.94 4.26 -16.30
N ASN A 58 -7.07 4.91 -15.55
CA ASN A 58 -7.44 5.83 -14.49
C ASN A 58 -7.81 7.19 -15.10
N THR A 59 -9.01 7.65 -14.79
CA THR A 59 -9.54 8.95 -15.23
C THR A 59 -9.34 10.06 -14.19
N ILE A 60 -8.79 9.72 -13.01
CA ILE A 60 -8.47 10.70 -11.97
C ILE A 60 -7.01 11.10 -12.15
N ASP A 61 -6.81 12.31 -12.64
CA ASP A 61 -5.49 12.94 -12.73
C ASP A 61 -5.11 13.51 -11.36
N TYR A 62 -4.53 12.66 -10.49
CA TYR A 62 -3.99 13.08 -9.21
C TYR A 62 -2.49 13.35 -9.34
N PRO A 63 -2.00 14.56 -8.99
CA PRO A 63 -0.58 14.86 -8.98
C PRO A 63 0.20 14.06 -7.93
N SER A 64 0.61 12.85 -8.28
CA SER A 64 1.33 11.92 -7.39
C SER A 64 2.65 12.49 -6.87
N ALA A 65 3.38 13.24 -7.72
CA ALA A 65 4.43 14.14 -7.30
C ALA A 65 3.88 15.56 -7.13
N HIS A 66 3.95 16.09 -5.91
CA HIS A 66 3.39 17.41 -5.59
C HIS A 66 4.13 18.06 -4.41
N LEU A 67 3.87 19.36 -4.25
CA LEU A 67 4.30 20.12 -3.08
C LEU A 67 3.17 20.18 -2.05
N THR A 68 3.51 20.05 -0.77
CA THR A 68 2.57 20.27 0.33
C THR A 68 3.29 20.83 1.55
N SER A 69 2.65 21.73 2.27
CA SER A 69 3.08 22.20 3.60
C SER A 69 2.29 21.53 4.73
N LYS A 70 1.30 20.68 4.40
CA LYS A 70 0.41 20.02 5.36
C LYS A 70 1.08 18.78 5.95
N VAL A 71 1.15 18.74 7.28
CA VAL A 71 1.74 17.63 8.04
C VAL A 71 0.73 17.09 9.03
N TYR A 72 0.42 15.79 8.89
CA TYR A 72 -0.44 15.04 9.78
C TYR A 72 0.38 14.07 10.63
N HIS A 73 0.08 14.01 11.93
CA HIS A 73 0.69 13.00 12.80
C HIS A 73 -0.02 11.64 12.62
N PRO A 74 0.67 10.50 12.59
CA PRO A 74 0.00 9.20 12.44
C PRO A 74 -0.97 8.86 13.59
N ASN A 75 -0.71 9.33 14.81
CA ASN A 75 -1.53 9.00 15.99
C ASN A 75 -2.97 9.56 15.94
N GLN A 76 -3.25 10.58 15.13
CA GLN A 76 -4.62 11.09 14.95
C GLN A 76 -5.44 10.27 13.94
N LEU A 77 -4.79 9.44 13.12
CA LEU A 77 -5.44 8.69 12.04
C LEU A 77 -5.90 7.34 12.61
N LYS A 78 -7.22 7.19 12.80
CA LYS A 78 -7.79 6.05 13.55
C LYS A 78 -8.21 4.89 12.67
N SER A 79 -8.25 5.09 11.36
CA SER A 79 -8.63 4.07 10.37
C SER A 79 -7.63 4.01 9.20
N PRO A 80 -7.64 2.91 8.42
CA PRO A 80 -6.92 2.87 7.15
C PRO A 80 -7.38 3.97 6.19
N LEU A 81 -8.66 4.34 6.22
CA LEU A 81 -9.19 5.37 5.35
C LEU A 81 -8.73 6.78 5.74
N ASP A 82 -8.72 7.09 7.05
CA ASP A 82 -8.14 8.34 7.59
C ASP A 82 -6.71 8.50 7.09
N ARG A 83 -5.95 7.41 7.13
CA ARG A 83 -4.56 7.39 6.71
C ARG A 83 -4.40 7.74 5.23
N GLU A 84 -5.15 7.07 4.36
CA GLU A 84 -5.08 7.29 2.92
C GLU A 84 -5.58 8.69 2.53
N GLN A 85 -6.66 9.18 3.15
CA GLN A 85 -7.17 10.53 2.94
C GLN A 85 -6.21 11.62 3.45
N ALA A 86 -5.51 11.40 4.56
CA ALA A 86 -4.48 12.32 5.05
C ALA A 86 -3.25 12.34 4.11
N MET A 87 -2.84 11.18 3.59
CA MET A 87 -1.76 11.08 2.60
C MET A 87 -2.09 11.79 1.29
N LEU A 88 -3.36 11.78 0.86
CA LEU A 88 -3.79 12.54 -0.32
C LEU A 88 -3.61 14.05 -0.12
N GLN A 89 -3.90 14.54 1.08
CA GLN A 89 -3.91 15.97 1.42
C GLN A 89 -2.54 16.53 1.84
N GLY A 90 -1.60 15.68 2.26
CA GLY A 90 -0.30 16.12 2.76
C GLY A 90 0.63 14.96 3.11
N ILE A 91 1.57 15.21 4.03
CA ILE A 91 2.47 14.17 4.54
C ILE A 91 2.00 13.63 5.89
N VAL A 92 2.13 12.31 6.06
CA VAL A 92 1.88 11.56 7.29
C VAL A 92 3.21 11.05 7.81
N THR A 93 3.68 11.57 8.94
CA THR A 93 5.00 11.21 9.51
C THR A 93 5.09 11.46 11.02
N HIS A 94 5.93 10.67 11.70
CA HIS A 94 6.33 10.89 13.10
C HIS A 94 7.55 11.83 13.24
N GLN A 95 8.24 12.12 12.13
CA GLN A 95 9.53 12.80 12.14
C GLN A 95 9.41 14.32 12.23
N ILE A 96 8.26 14.86 11.80
CA ILE A 96 7.99 16.30 11.72
C ILE A 96 6.76 16.60 12.58
N PRO A 97 6.79 17.67 13.40
CA PRO A 97 5.61 18.12 14.14
C PRO A 97 4.43 18.39 13.21
N SER A 98 3.25 17.88 13.56
CA SER A 98 2.04 18.13 12.77
C SER A 98 1.58 19.57 12.88
N ASN A 99 1.18 20.15 11.75
CA ASN A 99 0.48 21.43 11.68
C ASN A 99 -0.99 21.29 11.25
N GLN A 100 -1.46 20.06 10.99
CA GLN A 100 -2.84 19.75 10.65
C GLN A 100 -3.48 18.81 11.67
N THR A 101 -4.77 19.04 11.92
CA THR A 101 -5.66 18.09 12.58
C THR A 101 -6.45 17.29 11.54
N PHE A 102 -6.83 16.05 11.86
CA PHE A 102 -7.66 15.21 11.00
C PHE A 102 -8.99 14.85 11.66
N GLN A 103 -10.09 15.05 10.93
CA GLN A 103 -11.41 14.56 11.35
C GLN A 103 -11.57 13.10 10.93
N SER A 104 -11.60 12.18 11.88
CA SER A 104 -11.73 10.75 11.59
C SER A 104 -13.03 10.40 10.88
N ASN A 105 -12.93 9.46 9.93
CA ASN A 105 -14.08 8.86 9.29
C ASN A 105 -14.87 8.02 10.32
N PRO A 106 -16.21 8.08 10.28
CA PRO A 106 -17.04 7.32 11.21
C PRO A 106 -16.85 5.82 10.99
N ASN A 107 -16.67 5.07 12.06
CA ASN A 107 -16.74 3.61 12.00
C ASN A 107 -18.20 3.18 11.90
N LEU A 108 -18.57 2.59 10.75
CA LEU A 108 -19.93 2.20 10.42
C LEU A 108 -20.31 0.81 10.95
N LEU A 109 -19.39 0.10 11.61
CA LEU A 109 -19.60 -1.27 12.08
C LEU A 109 -20.89 -1.44 12.90
N SER A 110 -21.19 -0.52 13.82
CA SER A 110 -22.41 -0.54 14.64
C SER A 110 -23.71 -0.35 13.84
N LYS A 111 -23.63 0.11 12.60
CA LYS A 111 -24.74 0.28 11.67
C LYS A 111 -24.88 -0.89 10.69
N THR A 112 -24.07 -1.94 10.83
CA THR A 112 -24.10 -3.12 9.98
C THR A 112 -24.61 -4.34 10.75
N THR A 113 -25.19 -5.28 10.03
CA THR A 113 -25.56 -6.58 10.60
C THR A 113 -24.55 -7.62 10.15
N ILE A 114 -23.93 -8.31 11.09
CA ILE A 114 -22.97 -9.38 10.83
C ILE A 114 -23.58 -10.69 11.32
N ALA A 115 -23.65 -11.68 10.44
CA ALA A 115 -24.19 -12.99 10.75
C ALA A 115 -23.25 -14.11 10.28
N PRO A 116 -23.02 -15.15 11.08
CA PRO A 116 -22.32 -16.34 10.63
C PRO A 116 -23.06 -17.02 9.47
N ARG A 117 -22.33 -17.39 8.43
CA ARG A 117 -22.82 -18.22 7.32
C ARG A 117 -22.14 -19.57 7.38
N ARG A 118 -22.91 -20.65 7.55
CA ARG A 118 -22.37 -22.02 7.66
C ARG A 118 -21.25 -22.13 8.70
N ALA A 119 -21.44 -21.39 9.78
CA ALA A 119 -20.50 -21.22 10.85
C ALA A 119 -21.26 -20.92 12.15
N HIS A 120 -20.64 -21.21 13.30
CA HIS A 120 -21.13 -20.79 14.60
C HIS A 120 -20.12 -19.84 15.23
N GLN A 121 -20.61 -18.73 15.79
CA GLN A 121 -19.76 -17.76 16.47
C GLN A 121 -20.05 -17.75 17.97
N ILE A 122 -18.99 -17.87 18.77
CA ILE A 122 -19.03 -17.67 20.21
C ILE A 122 -17.91 -16.68 20.54
N ASN A 123 -18.27 -15.50 21.04
CA ASN A 123 -17.36 -14.38 21.23
C ASN A 123 -16.62 -14.03 19.92
N ASN A 124 -15.28 -14.00 19.93
CA ASN A 124 -14.43 -13.78 18.77
C ASN A 124 -13.99 -15.07 18.07
N LYS A 125 -14.53 -16.24 18.46
CA LYS A 125 -14.23 -17.53 17.81
C LYS A 125 -15.33 -17.88 16.84
N LEU A 126 -14.96 -18.02 15.57
CA LEU A 126 -15.83 -18.44 14.49
C LEU A 126 -15.47 -19.87 14.09
N ASN A 127 -16.37 -20.82 14.36
CA ASN A 127 -16.23 -22.21 13.92
C ASN A 127 -16.91 -22.37 12.55
N VAL A 128 -16.12 -22.40 11.48
CA VAL A 128 -16.56 -22.56 10.10
C VAL A 128 -16.73 -24.04 9.79
N LEU A 129 -17.95 -24.45 9.43
CA LEU A 129 -18.34 -25.86 9.36
C LEU A 129 -17.94 -26.55 8.05
N GLU A 130 -17.94 -25.78 6.96
CA GLU A 130 -17.62 -26.27 5.61
C GLU A 130 -16.93 -25.19 4.77
N LYS A 131 -16.51 -25.57 3.55
CA LYS A 131 -15.84 -24.64 2.61
C LYS A 131 -16.75 -23.46 2.28
N ASP A 132 -16.17 -22.27 2.18
CA ASP A 132 -16.86 -21.01 1.84
C ASP A 132 -17.91 -20.57 2.88
N GLY A 133 -17.88 -21.14 4.09
CA GLY A 133 -18.52 -20.57 5.27
C GLY A 133 -17.78 -19.31 5.75
N GLY A 134 -18.27 -18.65 6.79
CA GLY A 134 -17.66 -17.42 7.30
C GLY A 134 -18.70 -16.43 7.82
N LEU A 135 -18.65 -15.18 7.35
CA LEU A 135 -19.54 -14.11 7.78
C LEU A 135 -20.23 -13.44 6.59
N ASP A 136 -21.52 -13.17 6.75
CA ASP A 136 -22.29 -12.25 5.91
C ASP A 136 -22.39 -10.91 6.62
N ILE A 137 -22.06 -9.84 5.90
CA ILE A 137 -22.12 -8.48 6.42
C ILE A 137 -23.12 -7.69 5.57
N LYS A 138 -24.24 -7.30 6.19
CA LYS A 138 -25.29 -6.51 5.54
C LYS A 138 -25.10 -5.04 5.91
N ILE A 139 -24.82 -4.23 4.89
CA ILE A 139 -24.73 -2.78 5.00
C ILE A 139 -26.09 -2.18 4.59
N PRO A 140 -26.70 -1.28 5.38
CA PRO A 140 -27.95 -0.61 5.01
C PRO A 140 -27.89 0.09 3.64
N LYS A 141 -28.98 0.02 2.87
CA LYS A 141 -29.07 0.68 1.54
C LYS A 141 -28.82 2.18 1.60
N SER A 142 -29.19 2.86 2.68
CA SER A 142 -28.89 4.28 2.87
C SER A 142 -27.38 4.57 2.89
N LEU A 143 -26.56 3.67 3.44
CA LEU A 143 -25.10 3.79 3.42
C LEU A 143 -24.52 3.37 2.06
N GLN A 144 -25.04 2.32 1.44
CA GLN A 144 -24.64 1.90 0.08
C GLN A 144 -24.87 3.02 -0.96
N ASN A 145 -25.95 3.78 -0.82
CA ASN A 145 -26.23 4.90 -1.72
C ASN A 145 -25.32 6.11 -1.48
N ARG A 146 -24.79 6.26 -0.26
CA ARG A 146 -23.94 7.39 0.14
C ARG A 146 -22.48 7.19 -0.26
N TYR A 147 -21.96 5.98 -0.08
CA TYR A 147 -20.55 5.66 -0.30
C TYR A 147 -20.38 4.85 -1.58
N LYS A 148 -19.22 4.99 -2.24
CA LYS A 148 -18.90 4.21 -3.43
C LYS A 148 -18.25 2.89 -3.07
N ASP A 149 -17.41 2.91 -2.05
CA ASP A 149 -16.68 1.75 -1.55
C ASP A 149 -16.74 1.66 -0.02
N PHE A 150 -16.52 0.46 0.50
CA PHE A 150 -16.30 0.21 1.91
C PHE A 150 -14.94 -0.41 2.16
N TYR A 151 -14.21 0.11 3.15
CA TYR A 151 -12.94 -0.44 3.62
C TYR A 151 -13.23 -1.21 4.89
N ILE A 152 -12.97 -2.52 4.87
CA ILE A 152 -13.16 -3.40 6.01
C ILE A 152 -11.80 -3.70 6.63
N GLU A 153 -11.60 -3.24 7.85
CA GLU A 153 -10.41 -3.54 8.66
C GLU A 153 -10.74 -4.67 9.62
N MET A 154 -9.97 -5.76 9.58
CA MET A 154 -10.25 -6.94 10.38
C MET A 154 -9.01 -7.74 10.75
N ASP A 155 -9.07 -8.40 11.90
CA ASP A 155 -8.16 -9.46 12.30
C ASP A 155 -8.81 -10.82 12.03
N ILE A 156 -8.13 -11.66 11.26
CA ILE A 156 -8.58 -13.03 10.97
C ILE A 156 -7.39 -13.96 11.13
N GLU A 157 -7.52 -14.95 12.01
CA GLU A 157 -6.51 -15.97 12.24
C GLU A 157 -7.14 -17.36 12.35
N LEU A 158 -6.63 -18.32 11.57
CA LEU A 158 -6.98 -19.73 11.76
C LEU A 158 -6.31 -20.26 13.05
N LEU A 159 -7.09 -20.84 13.96
CA LEU A 159 -6.61 -21.46 15.19
C LEU A 159 -6.46 -22.98 15.04
N SER A 160 -7.37 -23.63 14.32
CA SER A 160 -7.32 -25.07 14.06
C SER A 160 -8.20 -25.47 12.86
N PRO A 161 -7.88 -26.57 12.15
CA PRO A 161 -6.65 -27.36 12.24
C PRO A 161 -5.46 -26.60 11.63
N ASN A 162 -4.25 -27.13 11.82
CA ASN A 162 -3.06 -26.60 11.15
C ASN A 162 -3.10 -26.92 9.64
N GLN A 163 -3.51 -25.96 8.82
CA GLN A 163 -3.63 -26.14 7.37
C GLN A 163 -3.44 -24.84 6.59
N ALA A 164 -3.09 -24.98 5.31
CA ALA A 164 -3.23 -23.89 4.36
C ALA A 164 -4.72 -23.52 4.20
N HIS A 165 -4.98 -22.21 4.13
CA HIS A 165 -6.31 -21.63 4.08
C HIS A 165 -6.28 -20.34 3.26
N TYR A 166 -7.43 -19.67 3.18
CA TYR A 166 -7.58 -18.40 2.49
C TYR A 166 -8.48 -17.46 3.29
N LEU A 167 -8.36 -16.18 2.94
CA LEU A 167 -9.39 -15.18 3.16
C LEU A 167 -9.89 -14.77 1.79
N GLU A 168 -11.18 -14.97 1.54
CA GLU A 168 -11.85 -14.46 0.35
C GLU A 168 -12.94 -13.48 0.76
N VAL A 169 -12.99 -12.34 0.10
CA VAL A 169 -13.97 -11.28 0.30
C VAL A 169 -14.40 -10.81 -1.07
N ASN A 170 -15.54 -11.30 -1.55
CA ASN A 170 -15.96 -11.15 -2.94
C ASN A 170 -14.81 -11.60 -3.88
N ASP A 171 -14.37 -10.76 -4.81
CA ASP A 171 -13.28 -11.05 -5.75
C ASP A 171 -11.86 -10.85 -5.17
N PHE A 172 -11.74 -10.39 -3.91
CA PHE A 172 -10.46 -10.33 -3.22
C PHE A 172 -10.15 -11.71 -2.63
N HIS A 173 -9.01 -12.28 -3.00
CA HIS A 173 -8.57 -13.58 -2.50
C HIS A 173 -7.14 -13.50 -2.00
N GLN A 174 -6.91 -13.87 -0.74
CA GLN A 174 -5.59 -14.00 -0.14
C GLN A 174 -5.33 -15.44 0.28
N ARG A 175 -4.24 -16.03 -0.22
CA ARG A 175 -3.74 -17.34 0.22
C ARG A 175 -2.91 -17.19 1.48
N ARG A 176 -3.11 -18.10 2.43
CA ARG A 176 -2.43 -18.13 3.73
C ARG A 176 -1.84 -19.50 4.00
N THR A 177 -0.61 -19.50 4.50
CA THR A 177 0.13 -20.73 4.80
C THR A 177 -0.41 -21.40 6.07
N LYS A 178 -0.01 -22.65 6.27
CA LYS A 178 -0.23 -23.39 7.52
C LYS A 178 0.46 -22.71 8.72
N LEU A 179 -0.04 -22.99 9.92
CA LEU A 179 0.32 -22.34 11.18
C LEU A 179 1.78 -22.60 11.60
N ASP A 180 2.31 -23.77 11.30
CA ASP A 180 3.68 -24.23 11.61
C ASP A 180 4.70 -23.90 10.52
N TYR A 181 4.33 -23.15 9.48
CA TYR A 181 5.26 -22.81 8.42
C TYR A 181 6.33 -21.82 8.92
N ALA A 182 7.62 -22.19 8.81
CA ALA A 182 8.74 -21.41 9.36
C ALA A 182 8.81 -19.96 8.84
N TYR A 183 8.32 -19.71 7.62
CA TYR A 183 8.28 -18.38 7.01
C TYR A 183 6.88 -17.76 7.01
N ARG A 184 5.98 -18.22 7.91
CA ARG A 184 4.65 -17.64 8.09
C ARG A 184 4.79 -16.19 8.54
N ARG A 185 4.37 -15.25 7.70
CA ARG A 185 4.17 -13.85 8.10
C ARG A 185 2.71 -13.65 8.51
N PHE A 186 2.51 -12.93 9.59
CA PHE A 186 1.17 -12.59 10.06
C PHE A 186 0.75 -11.25 9.47
N VAL A 187 -0.37 -11.22 8.73
CA VAL A 187 -0.94 -9.99 8.18
C VAL A 187 -2.26 -9.73 8.91
N SER A 188 -2.16 -8.96 9.99
CA SER A 188 -3.28 -8.52 10.80
C SER A 188 -2.96 -7.16 11.44
N PRO A 189 -3.84 -6.17 11.35
CA PRO A 189 -5.11 -6.20 10.62
C PRO A 189 -4.92 -6.24 9.10
N VAL A 190 -5.87 -6.83 8.38
CA VAL A 190 -6.00 -6.71 6.92
C VAL A 190 -7.04 -5.65 6.60
N THR A 191 -6.83 -4.89 5.53
CA THR A 191 -7.80 -3.94 4.98
C THR A 191 -8.21 -4.40 3.59
N VAL A 192 -9.50 -4.63 3.40
CA VAL A 192 -10.08 -5.02 2.11
C VAL A 192 -11.06 -3.95 1.66
N ARG A 193 -10.94 -3.51 0.40
CA ARG A 193 -11.94 -2.66 -0.25
C ARG A 193 -12.99 -3.54 -0.91
N VAL A 194 -14.25 -3.16 -0.74
CA VAL A 194 -15.38 -3.80 -1.41
C VAL A 194 -16.29 -2.73 -2.01
N PRO A 195 -16.77 -2.90 -3.27
CA PRO A 195 -17.76 -2.03 -3.86
C PRO A 195 -19.06 -1.94 -3.04
N SER A 196 -19.69 -0.77 -3.04
CA SER A 196 -20.92 -0.49 -2.25
C SER A 196 -22.16 -1.31 -2.64
N ASP A 197 -22.24 -1.78 -3.87
CA ASP A 197 -23.37 -2.48 -4.46
C ASP A 197 -23.32 -4.01 -4.29
N GLU A 198 -22.19 -4.54 -3.81
CA GLU A 198 -22.02 -5.97 -3.57
C GLU A 198 -22.47 -6.38 -2.15
N THR A 199 -23.02 -7.59 -2.04
CA THR A 199 -23.22 -8.21 -0.73
C THR A 199 -21.87 -8.65 -0.19
N LEU A 200 -21.47 -8.13 0.96
CA LEU A 200 -20.17 -8.42 1.54
C LEU A 200 -20.14 -9.81 2.18
N GLN A 201 -19.34 -10.70 1.62
CA GLN A 201 -19.19 -12.08 2.08
C GLN A 201 -17.74 -12.39 2.44
N ILE A 202 -17.45 -12.60 3.72
CA ILE A 202 -16.17 -13.15 4.16
C ILE A 202 -16.28 -14.67 4.06
N LYS A 203 -15.52 -15.26 3.15
CA LYS A 203 -15.43 -16.70 2.92
C LYS A 203 -14.10 -17.24 3.44
N LEU A 204 -14.21 -18.31 4.20
CA LEU A 204 -13.11 -18.99 4.87
C LEU A 204 -13.21 -20.50 4.60
N LYS A 205 -12.08 -21.17 4.75
CA LYS A 205 -12.04 -22.63 4.75
C LYS A 205 -12.63 -23.17 6.06
N LYS A 206 -13.07 -24.43 6.08
CA LYS A 206 -13.47 -25.13 7.31
C LYS A 206 -12.38 -25.05 8.39
N GLY A 207 -12.73 -24.66 9.61
CA GLY A 207 -11.82 -24.52 10.74
C GLY A 207 -12.33 -23.58 11.82
N THR A 208 -11.64 -23.51 12.94
CA THR A 208 -11.90 -22.53 14.00
C THR A 208 -10.99 -21.33 13.80
N TYR A 209 -11.59 -20.14 13.73
CA TYR A 209 -10.88 -18.88 13.52
C TYR A 209 -11.07 -17.95 14.71
N ARG A 210 -10.06 -17.13 15.01
CA ARG A 210 -10.23 -15.87 15.73
C ARG A 210 -10.57 -14.80 14.70
N VAL A 211 -11.73 -14.16 14.85
CA VAL A 211 -12.21 -13.11 13.96
C VAL A 211 -12.60 -11.88 14.78
N ASN A 212 -12.08 -10.73 14.38
CA ASN A 212 -12.42 -9.43 14.94
C ASN A 212 -12.54 -8.40 13.81
N ILE A 213 -13.77 -7.97 13.50
CA ILE A 213 -13.99 -6.86 12.57
C ILE A 213 -13.75 -5.56 13.35
N LYS A 214 -12.65 -4.87 13.05
CA LYS A 214 -12.25 -3.65 13.77
C LYS A 214 -13.06 -2.44 13.32
N GLY A 215 -13.35 -2.36 12.02
CA GLY A 215 -14.18 -1.28 11.50
C GLY A 215 -14.56 -1.45 10.04
N ILE A 216 -15.63 -0.74 9.68
CA ILE A 216 -16.11 -0.59 8.30
C ILE A 216 -16.19 0.92 8.04
N TYR A 217 -15.48 1.39 7.02
CA TYR A 217 -15.37 2.80 6.70
C TYR A 217 -15.86 3.03 5.27
N GLY A 218 -16.78 3.98 5.09
CA GLY A 218 -17.33 4.30 3.77
C GLY A 218 -16.50 5.38 3.08
N GLU A 219 -16.08 5.12 1.85
CA GLU A 219 -15.35 6.07 1.01
C GLU A 219 -16.28 6.63 -0.08
N ASP A 220 -16.36 7.97 -0.16
CA ASP A 220 -17.19 8.70 -1.13
C ASP A 220 -16.37 9.42 -2.22
N TYR A 221 -15.05 9.38 -2.13
CA TYR A 221 -14.09 9.97 -3.05
C TYR A 221 -14.14 11.49 -3.15
N GLN A 222 -14.77 12.19 -2.19
CA GLN A 222 -14.74 13.65 -2.14
C GLN A 222 -13.33 14.17 -1.87
N THR A 223 -12.61 13.58 -0.91
CA THR A 223 -11.24 13.97 -0.57
C THR A 223 -10.31 13.82 -1.78
N LEU A 224 -10.38 12.67 -2.47
CA LEU A 224 -9.58 12.41 -3.66
C LEU A 224 -9.87 13.41 -4.78
N ASN A 225 -11.15 13.60 -5.13
CA ASN A 225 -11.57 14.50 -6.20
C ASN A 225 -11.30 15.98 -5.92
N HIS A 226 -11.39 16.40 -4.66
CA HIS A 226 -11.06 17.77 -4.26
C HIS A 226 -9.55 17.98 -4.34
N THR A 227 -8.77 17.03 -3.80
CA THR A 227 -7.33 17.19 -3.69
C THR A 227 -6.63 17.08 -5.04
N SER A 228 -7.11 16.22 -5.96
CA SER A 228 -6.58 16.13 -7.32
C SER A 228 -6.63 17.47 -8.07
N LYS A 229 -7.67 18.27 -7.82
CA LYS A 229 -7.85 19.60 -8.42
C LYS A 229 -7.09 20.71 -7.68
N ALA A 230 -6.81 20.53 -6.40
CA ALA A 230 -6.18 21.54 -5.55
C ALA A 230 -4.64 21.47 -5.57
N LEU A 231 -4.07 20.29 -5.82
CA LEU A 231 -2.62 20.11 -5.86
C LEU A 231 -2.02 20.67 -7.14
N THR A 232 -0.84 21.28 -6.99
CA THR A 232 -0.04 21.69 -8.15
C THR A 232 0.84 20.53 -8.58
N PRO A 233 0.78 20.10 -9.85
CA PRO A 233 1.64 19.04 -10.35
C PRO A 233 3.10 19.45 -10.37
N VAL A 234 3.97 18.53 -9.97
CA VAL A 234 5.41 18.65 -10.14
C VAL A 234 5.82 17.82 -11.34
N LYS A 235 6.48 18.47 -12.30
CA LYS A 235 7.03 17.77 -13.45
C LYS A 235 8.28 17.00 -13.01
N VAL A 236 8.19 15.67 -13.10
CA VAL A 236 9.30 14.76 -12.79
C VAL A 236 9.80 14.15 -14.08
N SER A 237 11.11 14.20 -14.28
CA SER A 237 11.81 13.53 -15.36
C SER A 237 12.91 12.63 -14.78
N GLN A 238 13.35 11.67 -15.57
CA GLN A 238 14.43 10.76 -15.19
C GLN A 238 15.56 10.87 -16.21
N ASN A 239 16.79 10.90 -15.71
CA ASN A 239 17.98 10.64 -16.51
C ASN A 239 18.70 9.38 -15.99
N SER A 240 19.84 9.03 -16.58
CA SER A 240 20.58 7.79 -16.27
C SER A 240 21.02 7.65 -14.81
N HIS A 241 21.09 8.74 -14.04
CA HIS A 241 21.63 8.73 -12.67
C HIS A 241 20.74 9.41 -11.62
N ALA A 242 19.69 10.12 -12.04
CA ALA A 242 18.86 10.93 -11.15
C ALA A 242 17.40 11.02 -11.61
N LEU A 243 16.53 11.19 -10.62
CA LEU A 243 15.21 11.78 -10.82
C LEU A 243 15.34 13.30 -10.65
N VAL A 244 14.77 14.06 -11.58
CA VAL A 244 14.80 15.52 -11.59
C VAL A 244 13.38 16.04 -11.50
N ALA A 245 13.12 16.87 -10.50
CA ALA A 245 11.82 17.51 -10.30
C ALA A 245 11.95 19.03 -10.42
N GLU A 246 11.14 19.61 -11.29
CA GLU A 246 11.00 21.06 -11.47
C GLU A 246 9.93 21.56 -10.50
N ILE A 247 10.31 22.41 -9.54
CA ILE A 247 9.43 22.88 -8.46
C ILE A 247 9.33 24.42 -8.45
N ASN A 248 8.28 24.95 -7.83
CA ASN A 248 8.12 26.38 -7.59
C ASN A 248 7.36 26.63 -6.27
N PRO A 249 7.92 26.22 -5.12
CA PRO A 249 7.32 26.40 -3.82
C PRO A 249 7.10 27.89 -3.51
N LYS A 250 5.88 28.22 -3.08
CA LYS A 250 5.50 29.58 -2.66
C LYS A 250 5.80 29.88 -1.19
N GLU A 251 6.03 28.81 -0.43
CA GLU A 251 6.35 28.80 0.99
C GLU A 251 7.28 27.61 1.29
N ASN A 252 7.70 27.45 2.54
CA ASN A 252 8.42 26.26 2.95
C ASN A 252 7.49 25.05 2.90
N SER A 253 7.88 24.05 2.13
CA SER A 253 7.03 22.92 1.77
C SER A 253 7.85 21.63 1.69
N TYR A 254 7.14 20.55 1.40
CA TYR A 254 7.70 19.23 1.19
C TYR A 254 7.35 18.78 -0.22
N LEU A 255 8.36 18.40 -0.99
CA LEU A 255 8.18 17.66 -2.23
C LEU A 255 7.91 16.20 -1.88
N VAL A 256 6.74 15.70 -2.24
CA VAL A 256 6.37 14.29 -2.13
C VAL A 256 6.64 13.62 -3.47
N LEU A 257 7.31 12.47 -3.44
CA LEU A 257 7.58 11.66 -4.63
C LEU A 257 6.99 10.26 -4.47
N PRO A 258 6.28 9.72 -5.49
CA PRO A 258 5.66 8.39 -5.46
C PRO A 258 6.69 7.28 -5.70
N ILE A 259 7.85 7.37 -5.06
CA ILE A 259 8.91 6.36 -5.11
C ILE A 259 9.18 5.82 -3.71
N PRO A 260 9.50 4.52 -3.57
CA PRO A 260 9.78 3.93 -2.28
C PRO A 260 11.07 4.50 -1.70
N TYR A 261 10.99 5.02 -0.47
CA TYR A 261 12.16 5.42 0.30
C TYR A 261 13.10 4.24 0.51
N ARG A 262 14.40 4.50 0.35
CA ARG A 262 15.48 3.54 0.62
C ARG A 262 16.66 4.26 1.26
N ASP A 263 17.33 3.54 2.16
CA ASP A 263 18.63 3.94 2.65
C ASP A 263 19.58 4.06 1.44
N GLY A 264 20.24 5.21 1.31
CA GLY A 264 21.08 5.53 0.14
C GLY A 264 20.47 6.52 -0.85
N LEU A 265 19.18 6.86 -0.72
CA LEU A 265 18.62 8.01 -1.43
C LEU A 265 19.24 9.32 -0.91
N LYS A 266 19.60 10.19 -1.83
CA LYS A 266 20.14 11.53 -1.57
C LYS A 266 19.37 12.53 -2.41
N ALA A 267 19.14 13.73 -1.86
CA ALA A 267 18.54 14.82 -2.60
C ALA A 267 19.46 16.04 -2.60
N TYR A 268 19.42 16.78 -3.70
CA TYR A 268 20.07 18.07 -3.86
C TYR A 268 19.03 19.05 -4.37
N VAL A 269 18.82 20.15 -3.65
CA VAL A 269 17.91 21.22 -4.07
C VAL A 269 18.76 22.43 -4.41
N ASP A 270 18.70 22.87 -5.67
CA ASP A 270 19.57 23.91 -6.23
C ASP A 270 21.05 23.69 -5.83
N HIS A 271 21.53 22.45 -6.05
CA HIS A 271 22.88 21.94 -5.72
C HIS A 271 23.21 21.80 -4.22
N GLN A 272 22.31 22.18 -3.31
CA GLN A 272 22.52 22.02 -1.87
C GLN A 272 21.97 20.69 -1.36
N PRO A 273 22.74 19.92 -0.57
CA PRO A 273 22.28 18.63 -0.07
C PRO A 273 21.07 18.81 0.87
N ARG A 274 20.07 17.96 0.67
CA ARG A 274 18.86 17.88 1.51
C ARG A 274 18.67 16.47 2.03
N ARG A 275 18.16 16.39 3.26
CA ARG A 275 17.79 15.12 3.87
C ARG A 275 16.54 14.57 3.20
N VAL A 276 16.64 13.32 2.75
CA VAL A 276 15.49 12.57 2.24
C VAL A 276 14.85 11.83 3.40
N GLU A 277 13.53 11.88 3.49
CA GLU A 277 12.78 11.23 4.56
C GLU A 277 11.67 10.32 4.04
N LYS A 278 11.33 9.31 4.84
CA LYS A 278 10.25 8.37 4.57
C LYS A 278 8.94 8.95 5.10
N VAL A 279 7.97 9.15 4.23
CA VAL A 279 6.62 9.64 4.57
C VAL A 279 5.56 8.80 3.89
N ASN A 280 4.28 9.05 4.20
CA ASN A 280 3.13 8.44 3.50
C ASN A 280 3.30 6.93 3.30
N GLY A 281 3.63 6.24 4.39
CA GLY A 281 3.93 4.82 4.38
C GLY A 281 5.38 4.58 3.98
N ILE A 282 5.65 4.41 2.69
CA ILE A 282 6.99 4.14 2.16
C ILE A 282 7.42 5.15 1.10
N MET A 283 6.69 6.24 0.91
CA MET A 283 7.04 7.27 -0.07
C MET A 283 8.24 8.10 0.38
N THR A 284 8.79 8.83 -0.59
CA THR A 284 9.96 9.68 -0.40
C THR A 284 9.53 11.14 -0.31
N MET A 285 10.12 11.88 0.62
CA MET A 285 9.95 13.32 0.73
C MET A 285 11.28 14.05 0.78
N VAL A 286 11.31 15.25 0.18
CA VAL A 286 12.42 16.20 0.23
C VAL A 286 11.89 17.57 0.72
N PRO A 287 12.47 18.17 1.78
CA PRO A 287 12.10 19.52 2.20
C PRO A 287 12.62 20.55 1.20
N VAL A 288 11.77 21.55 0.90
CA VAL A 288 12.06 22.62 -0.06
C VAL A 288 11.60 23.97 0.49
N HIS A 289 12.28 25.04 0.11
CA HIS A 289 12.03 26.41 0.54
C HIS A 289 11.51 27.27 -0.60
N LYS A 290 10.83 28.35 -0.24
CA LYS A 290 10.32 29.34 -1.19
C LYS A 290 11.41 29.78 -2.18
N GLY A 291 11.07 29.75 -3.47
CA GLY A 291 11.94 30.21 -4.55
C GLY A 291 12.98 29.20 -5.05
N GLU A 292 13.11 28.04 -4.40
CA GLU A 292 13.91 26.93 -4.94
C GLU A 292 13.25 26.35 -6.19
N SER A 293 14.03 25.75 -7.09
CA SER A 293 13.53 25.44 -8.44
C SER A 293 13.80 24.02 -8.92
N ASN A 294 14.94 23.43 -8.54
CA ASN A 294 15.37 22.14 -9.09
C ASN A 294 15.73 21.18 -7.96
N VAL A 295 15.10 19.99 -7.97
CA VAL A 295 15.44 18.90 -7.06
C VAL A 295 16.01 17.74 -7.84
N HIS A 296 17.20 17.29 -7.46
CA HIS A 296 17.83 16.08 -7.97
C HIS A 296 17.83 15.01 -6.89
N VAL A 297 17.20 13.87 -7.16
CA VAL A 297 17.22 12.70 -6.28
C VAL A 297 18.07 11.62 -6.93
N THR A 298 19.10 11.17 -6.21
CA THR A 298 20.02 10.11 -6.65
C THR A 298 20.01 8.97 -5.66
N TYR A 299 20.48 7.80 -6.09
CA TYR A 299 20.62 6.62 -5.24
C TYR A 299 22.07 6.13 -5.25
N GLN A 300 22.60 5.86 -4.06
CA GLN A 300 23.88 5.20 -3.89
C GLN A 300 23.71 4.03 -2.93
N LEU A 301 24.21 2.85 -3.31
CA LEU A 301 24.13 1.67 -2.46
C LEU A 301 24.81 1.94 -1.10
N PRO A 302 24.09 1.82 0.04
CA PRO A 302 24.69 1.97 1.35
C PRO A 302 25.88 1.03 1.52
N HIS A 303 26.93 1.52 2.18
CA HIS A 303 28.14 0.75 2.49
C HIS A 303 28.92 0.21 1.28
N LEU A 304 28.63 0.67 0.05
CA LEU A 304 29.32 0.21 -1.17
C LEU A 304 30.85 0.25 -1.02
N TRP A 305 31.39 1.38 -0.55
CA TRP A 305 32.83 1.57 -0.37
C TRP A 305 33.41 0.65 0.72
N LEU A 306 32.65 0.38 1.78
CA LEU A 306 33.07 -0.55 2.83
C LEU A 306 33.15 -1.99 2.29
N TYR A 307 32.14 -2.43 1.54
CA TYR A 307 32.13 -3.76 0.93
C TYR A 307 33.24 -3.92 -0.11
N LEU A 308 33.46 -2.92 -0.96
CA LEU A 308 34.58 -2.91 -1.89
C LEU A 308 35.93 -3.01 -1.16
N GLY A 309 36.08 -2.33 -0.02
CA GLY A 309 37.23 -2.45 0.85
C GLY A 309 37.44 -3.89 1.36
N PHE A 310 36.39 -4.53 1.88
CA PHE A 310 36.47 -5.92 2.33
C PHE A 310 36.78 -6.90 1.19
N THR A 311 36.20 -6.70 0.01
CA THR A 311 36.52 -7.51 -1.16
C THR A 311 37.99 -7.39 -1.53
N LEU A 312 38.55 -6.18 -1.52
CA LEU A 312 39.97 -5.97 -1.84
C LEU A 312 40.88 -6.60 -0.78
N ILE A 313 40.56 -6.48 0.51
CA ILE A 313 41.29 -7.13 1.60
C ILE A 313 41.26 -8.66 1.44
N GLY A 314 40.10 -9.22 1.08
CA GLY A 314 39.96 -10.65 0.82
C GLY A 314 40.81 -11.13 -0.36
N LEU A 315 40.84 -10.38 -1.46
CA LEU A 315 41.67 -10.68 -2.62
C LEU A 315 43.17 -10.62 -2.30
N LEU A 316 43.59 -9.60 -1.53
CA LEU A 316 44.97 -9.49 -1.05
C LEU A 316 45.33 -10.66 -0.13
N GLY A 317 44.46 -11.01 0.80
CA GLY A 317 44.63 -12.16 1.69
C GLY A 317 44.76 -13.48 0.91
N ALA A 318 43.93 -13.69 -0.11
CA ALA A 318 44.01 -14.87 -0.97
C ALA A 318 45.34 -14.94 -1.74
N PHE A 319 45.84 -13.79 -2.22
CA PHE A 319 47.14 -13.72 -2.90
C PHE A 319 48.30 -14.04 -1.96
N ILE A 320 48.28 -13.49 -0.73
CA ILE A 320 49.26 -13.77 0.31
C ILE A 320 49.23 -15.25 0.69
N TYR A 321 48.04 -15.81 0.91
CA TYR A 321 47.88 -17.22 1.26
C TYR A 321 48.37 -18.16 0.16
N ARG A 322 48.09 -17.84 -1.12
CA ARG A 322 48.63 -18.58 -2.27
C ARG A 322 50.16 -18.55 -2.30
N ALA A 323 50.77 -17.38 -2.04
CA ALA A 323 52.22 -17.24 -1.98
C ALA A 323 52.82 -18.07 -0.83
N PHE A 324 52.17 -18.07 0.34
CA PHE A 324 52.55 -18.90 1.48
C PHE A 324 52.52 -20.39 1.16
N ILE A 325 51.44 -20.91 0.57
CA ILE A 325 51.34 -22.33 0.16
C ILE A 325 52.45 -22.70 -0.81
N ARG A 326 52.69 -21.89 -1.84
CA ARG A 326 53.76 -22.16 -2.83
C ARG A 326 55.15 -22.24 -2.21
N LYS A 327 55.39 -21.51 -1.11
CA LYS A 327 56.67 -21.50 -0.40
C LYS A 327 56.85 -22.69 0.54
N HIS A 328 55.76 -23.31 1.01
CA HIS A 328 55.78 -24.36 2.04
C HIS A 328 55.31 -25.75 1.56
N HIS A 329 54.79 -25.87 0.34
CA HIS A 329 54.37 -27.14 -0.27
C HIS A 329 55.13 -27.48 -1.57
N PHE A 330 56.29 -26.87 -1.79
CA PHE A 330 57.30 -27.30 -2.77
C PHE A 330 58.67 -27.43 -2.10
#